data_AF-A0A1F8STX8-F1
#
_entry.id   AF-A0A1F8STX8-F1
#
_cell.length_a   1.000
_cell.length_b   1.000
_cell.length_c   1.000
_cell.angle_alpha   90.00
_cell.angle_beta   90.00
_cell.angle_gamma   90.00
#
_symmetry.space_group_name_H-M   'P 1'
#
loop_
_entity.id
_entity.type
_entity.pdbx_description
1 polymer ?
#
loop_
_entity_poly.entity_id
_entity_poly.type
_entity_poly.pdbx_seq_one_letter_code
_entity_poly.pdbx_strand_id
1 'polypeptide(L)'
;MVARKRASVPVKRVLIVVLACLLPVFACNFPRRPQNPPSLLEEELRLTLTALAVSTYSIATPPPSSPDVSAPSPFQGLQTATPDEPPLGTPPAPGQSEVPSLFEYIAQSGDTLSAIAKRFGVEPEHITSPQPIPIEALIPPGQLLSIPSTLGETPYPSALLPDSEVVYSPAAIDFQVQDFVQKASGYLSSYGESLEGEWLTGAQIVQKVAIENSINPRVLLAFLEYRSNWVLGQPKDPNQVDYPIGFYVPDYRGLYKELLLTATQLGMGYYGWRSGMLTMLTFPDGSAARLSPGLNAGSVALQVLFSKFYRQEEWRETLYGPESFTRMYQQTFNDPWARATRSEPLFPMDLAQPPLELPFAPGERWSFTGGPHLSWNSGSARGALDFSPVTGEAICLPSSAWVTASAPGIVARSSHEVVAIDLDGDGYEGTGWVLLYLHLPEPDRVPLGTRVEVDDRLGHPSCERGKSTGTHVHLARKYNGEWIPADGPLPFVLSGWEVEAGNKSYAGSLIRGDQIVTANPGGSQSSVIVR
;
A
#
# COMPACT_ATOMS: atom_id res chain seq x y z
N MET A 1 -14.11 -69.58 57.98
CA MET A 1 -12.88 -68.90 57.49
C MET A 1 -13.29 -67.69 56.65
N VAL A 2 -12.46 -66.64 56.59
CA VAL A 2 -12.82 -65.35 55.97
C VAL A 2 -12.53 -65.34 54.46
N ALA A 3 -13.54 -65.04 53.65
CA ALA A 3 -13.38 -64.87 52.20
C ALA A 3 -13.01 -63.42 51.83
N ARG A 4 -11.78 -63.20 51.34
CA ARG A 4 -11.35 -61.91 50.76
C ARG A 4 -11.87 -61.76 49.33
N LYS A 5 -12.85 -60.87 49.10
CA LYS A 5 -13.14 -60.36 47.74
C LYS A 5 -11.99 -59.46 47.28
N ARG A 6 -11.33 -59.80 46.17
CA ARG A 6 -10.52 -58.83 45.40
C ARG A 6 -11.47 -58.01 44.52
N ALA A 7 -11.43 -56.69 44.63
CA ALA A 7 -12.12 -55.79 43.70
C ALA A 7 -11.20 -55.46 42.52
N SER A 8 -11.68 -55.64 41.29
CA SER A 8 -10.99 -55.23 40.07
C SER A 8 -11.31 -53.76 39.75
N VAL A 9 -10.29 -52.90 39.77
CA VAL A 9 -10.44 -51.49 39.36
C VAL A 9 -10.44 -51.42 37.82
N PRO A 10 -11.41 -50.75 37.17
CA PRO A 10 -11.47 -50.67 35.71
C PRO A 10 -10.39 -49.70 35.17
N VAL A 11 -9.44 -50.25 34.41
CA VAL A 11 -8.27 -49.53 33.84
C VAL A 11 -8.66 -48.24 33.10
N LYS A 12 -9.83 -48.19 32.45
CA LYS A 12 -10.34 -46.99 31.75
C LYS A 12 -10.45 -45.73 32.62
N ARG A 13 -10.54 -45.82 33.95
CA ARG A 13 -10.57 -44.62 34.83
C ARG A 13 -9.20 -44.02 35.12
N VAL A 14 -8.11 -44.79 35.02
CA VAL A 14 -6.75 -44.27 35.31
C VAL A 14 -6.25 -43.40 34.15
N LEU A 15 -6.48 -43.83 32.91
CA LEU A 15 -5.99 -43.12 31.72
C LEU A 15 -6.59 -41.71 31.57
N ILE A 16 -7.86 -41.53 31.95
CA ILE A 16 -8.56 -40.23 31.90
C ILE A 16 -7.97 -39.24 32.92
N VAL A 17 -7.62 -39.70 34.12
CA VAL A 17 -7.03 -38.84 35.17
C VAL A 17 -5.61 -38.40 34.78
N VAL A 18 -4.80 -39.28 34.19
CA VAL A 18 -3.45 -38.91 33.70
C VAL A 18 -3.53 -37.87 32.57
N LEU A 19 -4.50 -38.01 31.64
CA LEU A 19 -4.68 -37.04 30.56
C LEU A 19 -5.16 -35.66 31.08
N ALA A 20 -6.05 -35.65 32.08
CA ALA A 20 -6.54 -34.43 32.71
C ALA A 20 -5.44 -33.64 33.45
N CYS A 21 -4.42 -34.31 34.01
CA CYS A 21 -3.34 -33.67 34.75
C CYS A 21 -2.19 -33.12 33.87
N LEU A 22 -2.14 -33.45 32.58
CA LEU A 22 -1.10 -32.95 31.65
C LEU A 22 -1.55 -31.73 30.82
N LEU A 23 -2.85 -31.52 30.67
CA LEU A 23 -3.42 -30.38 29.94
C LEU A 23 -3.11 -28.97 30.50
N PRO A 24 -2.97 -28.71 31.82
CA PRO A 24 -2.72 -27.34 32.30
C PRO A 24 -1.28 -26.84 32.08
N VAL A 25 -0.33 -27.72 31.69
CA VAL A 25 1.09 -27.35 31.55
C VAL A 25 1.36 -26.61 30.23
N PHE A 26 0.57 -26.87 29.18
CA PHE A 26 0.68 -26.18 27.88
C PHE A 26 -0.17 -24.89 27.80
N ALA A 27 -0.96 -24.56 28.82
CA ALA A 27 -1.83 -23.38 28.82
C ALA A 27 -1.13 -22.08 29.27
N CYS A 28 0.14 -22.15 29.70
CA CYS A 28 0.83 -21.09 30.44
C CYS A 28 2.05 -20.51 29.71
N ASN A 29 1.95 -20.22 28.41
CA ASN A 29 2.97 -19.46 27.69
C ASN A 29 2.45 -18.55 26.55
N PHE A 30 1.15 -18.23 26.53
CA PHE A 30 0.60 -17.21 25.64
C PHE A 30 0.70 -15.80 26.28
N PRO A 31 0.90 -14.73 25.48
CA PRO A 31 0.95 -13.36 26.00
C PRO A 31 -0.35 -12.98 26.73
N ARG A 32 -0.21 -12.31 27.88
CA ARG A 32 -1.36 -11.92 28.70
C ARG A 32 -2.03 -10.68 28.12
N ARG A 33 -3.29 -10.85 27.69
CA ARG A 33 -4.22 -9.79 27.25
C ARG A 33 -4.07 -8.50 28.08
N PRO A 34 -3.79 -7.34 27.46
CA PRO A 34 -3.95 -6.04 28.12
C PRO A 34 -5.37 -5.90 28.67
N GLN A 35 -5.52 -5.45 29.93
CA GLN A 35 -6.83 -5.43 30.60
C GLN A 35 -7.80 -4.40 30.01
N ASN A 36 -7.29 -3.40 29.31
CA ASN A 36 -8.05 -2.55 28.39
C ASN A 36 -7.59 -2.86 26.96
N PRO A 37 -8.48 -3.02 25.97
CA PRO A 37 -8.04 -3.00 24.57
C PRO A 37 -7.43 -1.61 24.26
N PRO A 38 -6.35 -1.53 23.49
CA PRO A 38 -5.89 -0.25 22.97
C PRO A 38 -6.92 0.26 21.95
N SER A 39 -7.76 1.19 22.37
CA SER A 39 -8.31 2.17 21.44
C SER A 39 -7.14 2.96 20.85
N LEU A 40 -7.22 3.31 19.57
CA LEU A 40 -6.36 4.36 19.01
C LEU A 40 -6.38 5.58 19.94
N LEU A 41 -5.24 6.22 20.18
CA LEU A 41 -5.17 7.47 20.94
C LEU A 41 -6.18 8.46 20.35
N GLU A 42 -6.88 9.27 21.16
CA GLU A 42 -8.01 10.08 20.67
C GLU A 42 -7.62 11.01 19.50
N GLU A 43 -6.38 11.50 19.49
CA GLU A 43 -5.84 12.27 18.36
C GLU A 43 -5.37 11.40 17.17
N GLU A 44 -4.94 10.14 17.37
CA GLU A 44 -4.74 9.18 16.27
C GLU A 44 -6.07 8.72 15.66
N LEU A 45 -7.11 8.57 16.48
CA LEU A 45 -8.47 8.29 16.06
C LEU A 45 -9.03 9.48 15.26
N ARG A 46 -8.79 10.72 15.72
CA ARG A 46 -9.11 11.93 14.94
C ARG A 46 -8.28 12.02 13.67
N LEU A 47 -6.97 11.75 13.67
CA LEU A 47 -6.15 11.75 12.46
C LEU A 47 -6.64 10.70 11.46
N THR A 48 -6.97 9.49 11.92
CA THR A 48 -7.52 8.40 11.08
C THR A 48 -8.89 8.78 10.51
N LEU A 49 -9.83 9.22 11.35
CA LEU A 49 -11.17 9.65 10.91
C LEU A 49 -11.14 10.92 10.04
N THR A 50 -10.18 11.82 10.25
CA THR A 50 -10.01 13.04 9.42
C THR A 50 -9.33 12.71 8.09
N ALA A 51 -8.42 11.73 8.05
CA ALA A 51 -7.85 11.20 6.81
C ALA A 51 -8.91 10.43 5.98
N LEU A 52 -9.84 9.72 6.64
CA LEU A 52 -11.02 9.13 6.01
C LEU A 52 -12.07 10.17 5.61
N ALA A 53 -11.99 11.40 6.14
CA ALA A 53 -12.85 12.50 5.74
C ALA A 53 -12.42 13.17 4.41
N VAL A 54 -11.39 12.67 3.72
CA VAL A 54 -11.01 13.04 2.35
C VAL A 54 -10.93 11.76 1.52
N SER A 55 -11.89 11.53 0.60
CA SER A 55 -12.13 10.25 -0.12
C SER A 55 -12.40 10.49 -1.62
N THR A 56 -11.54 10.18 -2.61
CA THR A 56 -10.23 9.47 -2.56
C THR A 56 -10.46 7.91 -2.41
N TYR A 57 -9.71 7.06 -3.19
CA TYR A 57 -9.56 5.50 -3.34
C TYR A 57 -9.68 3.90 -5.94
N SER A 58 -8.68 3.07 -6.55
CA SER A 58 -8.67 2.24 -7.84
C SER A 58 -7.33 1.45 -8.22
N ILE A 59 -7.32 0.41 -9.13
CA ILE A 59 -6.27 -0.28 -10.01
C ILE A 59 -5.27 -1.48 -9.60
N ALA A 60 -5.01 -2.54 -10.46
CA ALA A 60 -4.19 -3.83 -10.27
C ALA A 60 -3.04 -4.32 -11.32
N THR A 61 -2.85 -5.56 -11.98
CA THR A 61 -2.02 -5.90 -13.28
C THR A 61 -1.68 -7.34 -13.92
N PRO A 62 -1.50 -7.56 -15.29
CA PRO A 62 -1.22 -8.82 -16.04
C PRO A 62 0.25 -9.07 -16.62
N PRO A 63 0.53 -10.08 -17.52
CA PRO A 63 1.88 -10.57 -17.94
C PRO A 63 2.16 -10.92 -19.46
N PRO A 64 3.36 -11.46 -19.86
CA PRO A 64 4.78 -11.14 -19.54
C PRO A 64 5.76 -11.34 -20.76
N SER A 65 7.09 -11.33 -20.53
CA SER A 65 8.07 -12.09 -21.38
C SER A 65 9.30 -12.59 -20.58
N SER A 66 10.27 -13.27 -21.20
CA SER A 66 11.19 -14.25 -20.54
C SER A 66 12.72 -13.98 -20.71
N PRO A 67 13.61 -14.57 -19.87
CA PRO A 67 14.91 -13.96 -19.50
C PRO A 67 16.19 -14.70 -19.94
N ASP A 68 17.36 -14.06 -19.78
CA ASP A 68 18.61 -14.67 -19.28
C ASP A 68 19.60 -13.59 -18.73
N VAL A 69 20.76 -14.03 -18.21
CA VAL A 69 21.85 -13.31 -17.53
C VAL A 69 21.60 -13.01 -16.05
N SER A 70 22.58 -13.40 -15.21
CA SER A 70 22.53 -13.27 -13.75
C SER A 70 22.69 -11.82 -13.27
N ALA A 71 21.56 -11.11 -13.15
CA ALA A 71 21.50 -9.85 -12.41
C ALA A 71 21.86 -10.05 -10.92
N PRO A 72 22.42 -9.03 -10.24
CA PRO A 72 22.51 -9.03 -8.78
C PRO A 72 21.10 -9.11 -8.15
N SER A 73 21.00 -9.65 -6.94
CA SER A 73 19.73 -9.70 -6.22
C SER A 73 19.18 -8.28 -5.99
N PRO A 74 17.89 -8.00 -6.24
CA PRO A 74 17.29 -6.70 -5.92
C PRO A 74 17.37 -6.36 -4.42
N PHE A 75 17.63 -7.36 -3.57
CA PHE A 75 17.72 -7.23 -2.11
C PHE A 75 19.18 -7.19 -1.60
N GLN A 76 20.18 -6.95 -2.45
CA GLN A 76 21.61 -7.01 -2.05
C GLN A 76 21.96 -6.04 -0.90
N GLY A 77 21.23 -4.93 -0.75
CA GLY A 77 21.38 -3.99 0.37
C GLY A 77 20.52 -4.25 1.61
N LEU A 78 19.69 -5.31 1.62
CA LEU A 78 18.72 -5.58 2.68
C LEU A 78 19.11 -6.82 3.49
N GLN A 79 19.23 -6.66 4.81
CA GLN A 79 19.26 -7.79 5.72
C GLN A 79 17.84 -8.29 5.98
N THR A 80 17.41 -9.35 5.30
CA THR A 80 16.08 -9.96 5.52
C THR A 80 15.94 -10.52 6.93
N ALA A 81 14.78 -10.33 7.57
CA ALA A 81 14.43 -10.92 8.86
C ALA A 81 14.18 -12.43 8.73
N THR A 82 15.16 -13.22 9.19
CA THR A 82 15.14 -14.68 9.27
C THR A 82 14.34 -15.13 10.51
N PRO A 83 13.25 -15.91 10.41
CA PRO A 83 12.38 -16.21 11.56
C PRO A 83 13.03 -16.94 12.76
N ASP A 84 14.20 -17.55 12.55
CA ASP A 84 14.98 -18.29 13.56
C ASP A 84 16.19 -17.50 14.08
N GLU A 85 16.38 -16.25 13.66
CA GLU A 85 17.50 -15.38 14.04
C GLU A 85 16.96 -14.14 14.79
N PRO A 86 17.51 -13.78 15.96
CA PRO A 86 17.05 -12.61 16.68
C PRO A 86 17.38 -11.34 15.88
N PRO A 87 16.48 -10.34 15.81
CA PRO A 87 16.76 -9.09 15.12
C PRO A 87 17.95 -8.39 15.78
N LEU A 88 18.85 -7.81 14.98
CA LEU A 88 19.90 -6.93 15.50
C LEU A 88 19.25 -5.72 16.19
N GLY A 89 19.14 -5.79 17.52
CA GLY A 89 18.14 -5.01 18.25
C GLY A 89 18.30 -4.97 19.77
N THR A 90 19.45 -5.38 20.30
CA THR A 90 19.95 -4.87 21.58
C THR A 90 21.10 -3.92 21.30
N PRO A 91 21.09 -2.67 21.82
CA PRO A 91 22.28 -1.83 21.78
C PRO A 91 23.48 -2.57 22.40
N PRO A 92 24.69 -2.46 21.83
CA PRO A 92 25.88 -3.09 22.39
C PRO A 92 26.10 -2.62 23.83
N ALA A 93 26.61 -3.52 24.68
CA ALA A 93 26.96 -3.18 26.05
C ALA A 93 27.95 -1.99 26.05
N PRO A 94 27.77 -0.98 26.94
CA PRO A 94 28.51 0.29 26.82
C PRO A 94 30.04 0.10 26.78
N GLY A 95 30.63 0.31 25.60
CA GLY A 95 32.07 0.38 25.40
C GLY A 95 32.70 -0.41 24.24
N GLN A 96 31.95 -1.22 23.46
CA GLN A 96 32.53 -2.02 22.36
C GLN A 96 31.72 -2.02 21.05
N SER A 97 31.74 -0.89 20.36
CA SER A 97 31.78 -0.76 18.89
C SER A 97 32.12 0.69 18.55
N GLU A 98 33.07 0.93 17.65
CA GLU A 98 33.17 2.24 16.99
C GLU A 98 32.05 2.28 15.94
N VAL A 99 31.05 3.15 16.14
CA VAL A 99 30.02 3.41 15.12
C VAL A 99 30.75 3.88 13.86
N PRO A 100 30.62 3.19 12.72
CA PRO A 100 31.27 3.63 11.48
C PRO A 100 30.86 5.05 11.15
N SER A 101 31.80 5.94 10.84
CA SER A 101 31.52 7.33 10.46
C SER A 101 30.75 7.44 9.13
N LEU A 102 30.73 6.34 8.37
CA LEU A 102 30.11 6.18 7.06
C LEU A 102 29.27 4.90 7.05
N PHE A 103 28.07 4.98 6.49
CA PHE A 103 27.19 3.87 6.18
C PHE A 103 27.27 3.59 4.67
N GLU A 104 27.55 2.34 4.30
CA GLU A 104 27.47 1.88 2.90
C GLU A 104 26.04 1.43 2.60
N TYR A 105 25.36 2.15 1.71
CA TYR A 105 23.98 1.88 1.31
C TYR A 105 23.91 1.48 -0.16
N ILE A 106 23.19 0.41 -0.47
CA ILE A 106 22.90 0.02 -1.85
C ILE A 106 21.49 0.54 -2.18
N ALA A 107 21.40 1.43 -3.17
CA ALA A 107 20.14 2.06 -3.57
C ALA A 107 19.09 1.02 -4.00
N GLN A 108 17.84 1.26 -3.63
CA GLN A 108 16.71 0.37 -3.83
C GLN A 108 15.78 0.91 -4.93
N SER A 109 14.77 0.11 -5.29
CA SER A 109 13.71 0.53 -6.22
C SER A 109 13.08 1.86 -5.77
N GLY A 110 12.95 2.83 -6.68
CA GLY A 110 12.26 4.10 -6.41
C GLY A 110 12.96 5.05 -5.43
N ASP A 111 14.24 4.88 -5.17
CA ASP A 111 15.01 5.82 -4.36
C ASP A 111 15.32 7.13 -5.08
N THR A 112 15.43 8.21 -4.30
CA THR A 112 15.91 9.52 -4.73
C THR A 112 16.89 10.09 -3.72
N LEU A 113 17.79 10.95 -4.18
CA LEU A 113 18.75 11.64 -3.31
C LEU A 113 18.05 12.40 -2.17
N SER A 114 16.93 13.06 -2.47
CA SER A 114 16.12 13.79 -1.47
C SER A 114 15.46 12.88 -0.43
N ALA A 115 14.97 11.69 -0.82
CA ALA A 115 14.37 10.75 0.13
C ALA A 115 15.43 10.12 1.04
N ILE A 116 16.55 9.68 0.47
CA ILE A 116 17.67 9.08 1.22
C ILE A 116 18.24 10.10 2.23
N ALA A 117 18.50 11.34 1.81
CA ALA A 117 18.95 12.43 2.68
C ALA A 117 18.07 12.58 3.95
N LYS A 118 16.74 12.58 3.79
CA LYS A 118 15.79 12.65 4.91
C LYS A 118 15.78 11.39 5.78
N ARG A 119 15.81 10.18 5.17
CA ARG A 119 15.85 8.90 5.90
C ARG A 119 17.11 8.79 6.76
N PHE A 120 18.27 9.19 6.24
CA PHE A 120 19.55 9.16 6.96
C PHE A 120 19.80 10.39 7.85
N GLY A 121 19.08 11.51 7.67
CA GLY A 121 19.30 12.71 8.48
C GLY A 121 20.60 13.43 8.13
N VAL A 122 20.84 13.63 6.83
CA VAL A 122 22.01 14.32 6.25
C VAL A 122 21.57 15.24 5.12
N GLU A 123 22.33 16.29 4.81
CA GLU A 123 22.09 17.09 3.59
C GLU A 123 22.53 16.30 2.33
N PRO A 124 21.85 16.47 1.18
CA PRO A 124 22.15 15.77 -0.07
C PRO A 124 23.62 15.77 -0.50
N GLU A 125 24.32 16.89 -0.31
CA GLU A 125 25.70 17.11 -0.77
C GLU A 125 26.74 16.28 -0.01
N HIS A 126 26.36 15.69 1.13
CA HIS A 126 27.21 14.77 1.88
C HIS A 126 27.06 13.31 1.44
N ILE A 127 26.06 12.98 0.62
CA ILE A 127 25.90 11.64 0.05
C ILE A 127 26.82 11.53 -1.17
N THR A 128 27.70 10.54 -1.17
CA THR A 128 28.69 10.33 -2.23
C THR A 128 28.54 8.95 -2.86
N SER A 129 29.08 8.74 -4.06
CA SER A 129 29.02 7.45 -4.76
C SER A 129 30.18 7.34 -5.75
N PRO A 130 30.68 6.12 -6.07
CA PRO A 130 31.65 5.92 -7.15
C PRO A 130 31.10 6.24 -8.55
N GLN A 131 29.78 6.35 -8.70
CA GLN A 131 29.10 6.76 -9.93
C GLN A 131 28.34 8.08 -9.69
N PRO A 132 28.04 8.88 -10.73
CA PRO A 132 27.21 10.07 -10.58
C PRO A 132 25.86 9.73 -9.93
N ILE A 133 25.40 10.60 -9.01
CA ILE A 133 24.07 10.45 -8.38
C ILE A 133 23.11 11.39 -9.11
N PRO A 134 21.97 10.90 -9.64
CA PRO A 134 20.94 11.77 -10.18
C PRO A 134 20.32 12.64 -9.08
N ILE A 135 20.27 13.96 -9.30
CA ILE A 135 19.70 14.93 -8.35
C ILE A 135 18.17 14.97 -8.48
N GLU A 136 17.68 14.96 -9.71
CA GLU A 136 16.28 15.22 -10.09
C GLU A 136 15.61 13.98 -10.75
N ALA A 137 16.19 12.78 -10.57
CA ALA A 137 15.66 11.53 -11.10
C ALA A 137 15.80 10.39 -10.07
N LEU A 138 15.30 9.19 -10.41
CA LEU A 138 15.51 8.00 -9.59
C LEU A 138 16.99 7.61 -9.57
N ILE A 139 17.47 7.13 -8.42
CA ILE A 139 18.81 6.54 -8.31
C ILE A 139 18.73 5.09 -8.84
N PRO A 140 19.60 4.68 -9.78
CA PRO A 140 19.69 3.30 -10.26
C PRO A 140 19.73 2.26 -9.12
N PRO A 141 18.79 1.29 -9.08
CA PRO A 141 18.84 0.21 -8.10
C PRO A 141 20.16 -0.56 -8.20
N GLY A 142 20.78 -0.84 -7.05
CA GLY A 142 22.12 -1.42 -6.98
C GLY A 142 23.27 -0.41 -6.91
N GLN A 143 23.04 0.90 -7.07
CA GLN A 143 24.10 1.91 -6.93
C GLN A 143 24.57 2.01 -5.47
N LEU A 144 25.87 1.82 -5.25
CA LEU A 144 26.51 2.00 -3.94
C LEU A 144 26.63 3.49 -3.60
N LEU A 145 26.06 3.88 -2.47
CA LEU A 145 26.15 5.19 -1.85
C LEU A 145 26.93 5.12 -0.53
N SER A 146 27.68 6.18 -0.27
CA SER A 146 28.50 6.41 0.91
C SER A 146 27.88 7.58 1.68
N ILE A 147 27.27 7.30 2.83
CA ILE A 147 26.40 8.23 3.57
C ILE A 147 26.96 8.47 4.98
N PRO A 148 27.07 9.70 5.50
CA PRO A 148 27.52 9.94 6.87
C PRO A 148 26.58 9.29 7.91
N SER A 149 27.16 8.60 8.90
CA SER A 149 26.40 7.93 9.95
C SER A 149 26.06 8.90 11.10
N THR A 150 25.05 9.74 10.91
CA THR A 150 24.62 10.75 11.92
C THR A 150 23.65 10.20 12.96
N LEU A 151 22.98 9.08 12.69
CA LEU A 151 21.92 8.52 13.53
C LEU A 151 22.42 7.53 14.61
N GLY A 152 23.65 7.03 14.49
CA GLY A 152 24.13 5.89 15.27
C GLY A 152 23.46 4.57 14.88
N GLU A 153 23.50 3.59 15.77
CA GLU A 153 22.80 2.32 15.57
C GLU A 153 21.28 2.49 15.73
N THR A 154 20.55 2.42 14.62
CA THR A 154 19.08 2.45 14.61
C THR A 154 18.49 1.06 14.89
N PRO A 155 17.42 0.96 15.69
CA PRO A 155 16.81 -0.32 16.02
C PRO A 155 16.06 -0.93 14.83
N TYR A 156 15.91 -2.26 14.84
CA TYR A 156 15.12 -3.03 13.88
C TYR A 156 15.54 -2.84 12.40
N PRO A 157 16.82 -3.07 12.03
CA PRO A 157 17.31 -2.92 10.66
C PRO A 157 16.87 -4.06 9.72
N SER A 158 16.31 -5.14 10.25
CA SER A 158 15.95 -6.33 9.48
C SER A 158 14.66 -6.14 8.66
N ALA A 159 14.73 -6.37 7.35
CA ALA A 159 13.62 -6.23 6.43
C ALA A 159 12.60 -7.38 6.58
N LEU A 160 11.32 -7.04 6.78
CA LEU A 160 10.24 -7.99 7.09
C LEU A 160 9.52 -8.52 5.85
N LEU A 161 9.33 -7.68 4.82
CA LEU A 161 8.51 -8.02 3.65
C LEU A 161 8.96 -7.19 2.43
N PRO A 162 9.11 -7.77 1.23
CA PRO A 162 9.47 -7.04 0.01
C PRO A 162 8.36 -6.07 -0.44
N ASP A 163 8.72 -5.07 -1.24
CA ASP A 163 7.79 -4.02 -1.69
C ASP A 163 6.63 -4.63 -2.50
N SER A 164 6.95 -5.59 -3.37
CA SER A 164 6.01 -6.32 -4.23
C SER A 164 4.97 -7.19 -3.50
N GLU A 165 5.19 -7.55 -2.22
CA GLU A 165 4.24 -8.31 -1.41
C GLU A 165 3.40 -7.40 -0.48
N VAL A 166 3.63 -6.08 -0.49
CA VAL A 166 2.71 -5.05 0.06
C VAL A 166 1.90 -4.39 -1.06
N VAL A 167 2.54 -4.04 -2.17
CA VAL A 167 1.92 -3.43 -3.35
C VAL A 167 1.16 -4.49 -4.16
N TYR A 168 0.00 -4.14 -4.75
CA TYR A 168 -0.68 -5.03 -5.69
C TYR A 168 0.05 -5.02 -7.04
N SER A 169 1.08 -5.87 -7.10
CA SER A 169 2.18 -5.85 -8.07
C SER A 169 2.19 -7.15 -8.91
N PRO A 170 3.13 -7.35 -9.86
CA PRO A 170 3.19 -8.59 -10.64
C PRO A 170 3.46 -9.84 -9.78
N ALA A 171 3.92 -9.68 -8.52
CA ALA A 171 4.05 -10.79 -7.58
C ALA A 171 2.71 -11.48 -7.25
N ALA A 172 1.57 -10.80 -7.39
CA ALA A 172 0.23 -11.30 -7.06
C ALA A 172 -0.54 -11.88 -8.26
N ILE A 173 0.08 -11.95 -9.44
CA ILE A 173 -0.57 -12.32 -10.70
C ILE A 173 -1.13 -13.76 -10.75
N ASP A 174 -0.50 -14.66 -10.00
CA ASP A 174 -0.91 -16.06 -9.85
C ASP A 174 -1.91 -16.27 -8.69
N PHE A 175 -2.35 -15.20 -8.02
CA PHE A 175 -3.12 -15.28 -6.78
C PHE A 175 -4.62 -15.00 -6.95
N GLN A 176 -5.39 -16.05 -7.18
CA GLN A 176 -6.85 -15.98 -7.17
C GLN A 176 -7.40 -15.99 -5.74
N VAL A 177 -7.81 -14.81 -5.24
CA VAL A 177 -8.39 -14.63 -3.90
C VAL A 177 -9.58 -15.57 -3.67
N GLN A 178 -10.45 -15.70 -4.68
CA GLN A 178 -11.66 -16.52 -4.60
C GLN A 178 -11.36 -18.00 -4.35
N ASP A 179 -10.38 -18.56 -5.06
CA ASP A 179 -9.98 -19.96 -4.95
C ASP A 179 -9.24 -20.21 -3.63
N PHE A 180 -8.36 -19.28 -3.23
CA PHE A 180 -7.63 -19.37 -1.96
C PHE A 180 -8.59 -19.37 -0.77
N VAL A 181 -9.56 -18.45 -0.72
CA VAL A 181 -10.54 -18.35 0.36
C VAL A 181 -11.47 -19.56 0.41
N GLN A 182 -11.92 -20.08 -0.74
CA GLN A 182 -12.70 -21.33 -0.77
C GLN A 182 -11.88 -22.52 -0.24
N LYS A 183 -10.65 -22.69 -0.75
CA LYS A 183 -9.74 -23.77 -0.34
C LYS A 183 -9.37 -23.71 1.14
N ALA A 184 -9.25 -22.51 1.71
CA ALA A 184 -8.98 -22.30 3.13
C ALA A 184 -10.15 -22.70 4.03
N SER A 185 -11.39 -22.55 3.56
CA SER A 185 -12.62 -23.00 4.24
C SER A 185 -12.84 -22.45 5.68
N GLY A 186 -12.15 -21.36 6.04
CA GLY A 186 -12.41 -20.59 7.24
C GLY A 186 -13.68 -19.73 7.14
N TYR A 187 -14.01 -19.02 8.22
CA TYR A 187 -15.19 -18.17 8.34
C TYR A 187 -15.41 -17.24 7.14
N LEU A 188 -14.33 -16.64 6.61
CA LEU A 188 -14.34 -15.77 5.43
C LEU A 188 -14.96 -16.43 4.18
N SER A 189 -14.85 -17.76 4.01
CA SER A 189 -15.45 -18.47 2.88
C SER A 189 -16.98 -18.59 2.96
N SER A 190 -17.56 -18.27 4.12
CA SER A 190 -19.00 -18.22 4.37
C SER A 190 -19.52 -16.80 4.65
N TYR A 191 -18.61 -15.84 4.81
CA TYR A 191 -18.93 -14.44 5.11
C TYR A 191 -19.41 -13.69 3.86
N GLY A 192 -20.30 -12.73 4.08
CA GLY A 192 -20.62 -11.67 3.13
C GLY A 192 -21.28 -10.50 3.85
N GLU A 193 -21.21 -9.32 3.24
CA GLU A 193 -21.88 -8.11 3.72
C GLU A 193 -22.46 -7.32 2.54
N SER A 194 -23.33 -6.35 2.83
CA SER A 194 -23.88 -5.48 1.80
C SER A 194 -23.18 -4.12 1.77
N LEU A 195 -22.64 -3.77 0.60
CA LEU A 195 -22.02 -2.47 0.33
C LEU A 195 -22.85 -1.75 -0.74
N GLU A 196 -23.26 -0.51 -0.46
CA GLU A 196 -24.07 0.36 -1.36
C GLU A 196 -25.36 -0.27 -1.94
N GLY A 197 -25.84 -1.38 -1.35
CA GLY A 197 -27.02 -2.12 -1.79
C GLY A 197 -26.72 -3.41 -2.56
N GLU A 198 -25.47 -3.62 -2.99
CA GLU A 198 -25.00 -4.89 -3.52
C GLU A 198 -24.65 -5.86 -2.38
N TRP A 199 -24.59 -7.17 -2.66
CA TRP A 199 -24.14 -8.20 -1.72
C TRP A 199 -22.82 -8.80 -2.20
N LEU A 200 -21.78 -8.72 -1.38
CA LEU A 200 -20.44 -9.24 -1.69
C LEU A 200 -20.03 -10.32 -0.69
N THR A 201 -19.37 -11.37 -1.19
CA THR A 201 -18.72 -12.38 -0.35
C THR A 201 -17.40 -11.87 0.22
N GLY A 202 -16.92 -12.50 1.30
CA GLY A 202 -15.63 -12.19 1.92
C GLY A 202 -14.45 -12.15 0.94
N ALA A 203 -14.43 -13.05 -0.05
CA ALA A 203 -13.42 -13.06 -1.11
C ALA A 203 -13.54 -11.84 -2.04
N GLN A 204 -14.76 -11.47 -2.46
CA GLN A 204 -15.00 -10.28 -3.28
C GLN A 204 -14.68 -8.98 -2.54
N ILE A 205 -14.90 -8.93 -1.23
CA ILE A 205 -14.54 -7.77 -0.38
C ILE A 205 -13.03 -7.60 -0.29
N VAL A 206 -12.28 -8.69 -0.04
CA VAL A 206 -10.81 -8.68 -0.09
C VAL A 206 -10.31 -8.25 -1.48
N GLN A 207 -10.89 -8.81 -2.55
CA GLN A 207 -10.51 -8.49 -3.93
C GLN A 207 -10.82 -7.03 -4.30
N LYS A 208 -11.98 -6.49 -3.85
CA LYS A 208 -12.36 -5.09 -4.02
C LYS A 208 -11.34 -4.18 -3.34
N VAL A 209 -11.07 -4.38 -2.04
CA VAL A 209 -10.07 -3.60 -1.31
C VAL A 209 -8.68 -3.73 -1.95
N ALA A 210 -8.27 -4.93 -2.40
CA ALA A 210 -6.98 -5.11 -3.07
C ALA A 210 -6.87 -4.31 -4.38
N ILE A 211 -7.79 -4.54 -5.33
CA ILE A 211 -7.83 -3.84 -6.64
C ILE A 211 -7.93 -2.35 -6.44
N GLU A 212 -8.79 -1.91 -5.52
CA GLU A 212 -8.89 -0.50 -5.21
C GLU A 212 -7.58 0.01 -4.63
N ASN A 213 -7.17 -0.45 -3.45
CA ASN A 213 -6.10 0.17 -2.65
C ASN A 213 -4.71 0.04 -3.29
N SER A 214 -4.58 -0.79 -4.35
CA SER A 214 -3.34 -1.28 -4.91
C SER A 214 -2.44 -1.91 -3.83
N ILE A 215 -3.07 -2.66 -2.92
CA ILE A 215 -2.44 -3.42 -1.84
C ILE A 215 -2.59 -4.91 -2.12
N ASN A 216 -1.50 -5.66 -1.94
CA ASN A 216 -1.41 -7.07 -2.27
C ASN A 216 -2.46 -7.89 -1.48
N PRO A 217 -3.33 -8.68 -2.14
CA PRO A 217 -4.35 -9.44 -1.45
C PRO A 217 -3.79 -10.45 -0.44
N ARG A 218 -2.54 -10.92 -0.60
CA ARG A 218 -1.89 -11.82 0.37
C ARG A 218 -1.64 -11.14 1.71
N VAL A 219 -1.23 -9.87 1.75
CA VAL A 219 -0.98 -9.17 3.04
C VAL A 219 -2.29 -8.81 3.74
N LEU A 220 -3.36 -8.49 2.99
CA LEU A 220 -4.70 -8.32 3.54
C LEU A 220 -5.23 -9.61 4.18
N LEU A 221 -5.13 -10.75 3.48
CA LEU A 221 -5.53 -12.06 4.01
C LEU A 221 -4.67 -12.51 5.20
N ALA A 222 -3.35 -12.32 5.12
CA ALA A 222 -2.43 -12.64 6.22
C ALA A 222 -2.77 -11.85 7.48
N PHE A 223 -3.02 -10.54 7.36
CA PHE A 223 -3.32 -9.71 8.53
C PHE A 223 -4.70 -10.01 9.10
N LEU A 224 -5.70 -10.28 8.25
CA LEU A 224 -7.01 -10.76 8.66
C LEU A 224 -6.92 -12.09 9.44
N GLU A 225 -6.14 -13.05 8.95
CA GLU A 225 -5.90 -14.31 9.67
C GLU A 225 -5.19 -14.06 11.02
N TYR A 226 -4.14 -13.25 11.04
CA TYR A 226 -3.40 -12.93 12.25
C TYR A 226 -4.27 -12.28 13.34
N ARG A 227 -5.20 -11.42 12.93
CA ARG A 227 -6.01 -10.58 13.84
C ARG A 227 -7.31 -11.23 14.30
N SER A 228 -7.93 -12.09 13.49
CA SER A 228 -9.21 -12.72 13.84
C SER A 228 -9.39 -14.19 13.46
N ASN A 229 -8.38 -14.85 12.89
CA ASN A 229 -8.44 -16.28 12.53
C ASN A 229 -9.55 -16.58 11.48
N TRP A 230 -9.98 -15.58 10.70
CA TRP A 230 -11.11 -15.66 9.77
C TRP A 230 -10.84 -16.50 8.50
N VAL A 231 -9.60 -16.63 8.07
CA VAL A 231 -9.24 -17.17 6.74
C VAL A 231 -9.04 -18.67 6.80
N LEU A 232 -8.25 -19.15 7.78
CA LEU A 232 -7.89 -20.56 7.96
C LEU A 232 -8.72 -21.26 9.06
N GLY A 233 -9.56 -20.52 9.80
CA GLY A 233 -10.36 -21.08 10.89
C GLY A 233 -11.63 -20.28 11.20
N GLN A 234 -11.85 -19.92 12.46
CA GLN A 234 -13.07 -19.24 12.91
C GLN A 234 -12.75 -18.14 13.95
N PRO A 235 -13.52 -17.04 14.00
CA PRO A 235 -13.37 -16.00 15.02
C PRO A 235 -13.54 -16.55 16.45
N LYS A 236 -12.77 -16.00 17.39
CA LYS A 236 -12.66 -16.50 18.77
C LYS A 236 -13.48 -15.66 19.77
N ASP A 237 -13.77 -14.41 19.43
CA ASP A 237 -14.57 -13.46 20.21
C ASP A 237 -15.67 -12.87 19.28
N PRO A 238 -16.95 -12.78 19.69
CA PRO A 238 -17.99 -12.13 18.90
C PRO A 238 -17.66 -10.69 18.46
N ASN A 239 -16.83 -9.96 19.21
CA ASN A 239 -16.37 -8.63 18.80
C ASN A 239 -15.50 -8.67 17.53
N GLN A 240 -14.83 -9.79 17.25
CA GLN A 240 -14.09 -10.04 15.99
C GLN A 240 -15.02 -10.35 14.80
N VAL A 241 -16.34 -10.37 14.99
CA VAL A 241 -17.32 -10.44 13.88
C VAL A 241 -17.66 -9.03 13.38
N ASP A 242 -17.91 -8.10 14.29
CA ASP A 242 -18.11 -6.67 13.97
C ASP A 242 -16.80 -5.98 13.54
N TYR A 243 -15.68 -6.36 14.16
CA TYR A 243 -14.35 -5.77 13.97
C TYR A 243 -13.28 -6.87 13.71
N PRO A 244 -13.20 -7.43 12.48
CA PRO A 244 -12.24 -8.48 12.10
C PRO A 244 -10.76 -8.15 12.24
N ILE A 245 -10.38 -6.87 12.25
CA ILE A 245 -9.01 -6.41 12.45
C ILE A 245 -8.84 -5.86 13.87
N GLY A 246 -9.89 -5.27 14.44
CA GLY A 246 -9.91 -4.72 15.77
C GLY A 246 -9.25 -3.34 15.85
N PHE A 247 -9.49 -2.45 14.87
CA PHE A 247 -9.28 -1.01 15.09
C PHE A 247 -10.37 -0.41 16.01
N TYR A 248 -11.53 -1.07 16.13
CA TYR A 248 -12.65 -0.69 17.00
C TYR A 248 -13.16 0.75 16.81
N VAL A 249 -12.99 1.30 15.61
CA VAL A 249 -13.41 2.66 15.25
C VAL A 249 -14.95 2.71 15.21
N PRO A 250 -15.61 3.61 15.96
CA PRO A 250 -17.07 3.75 15.93
C PRO A 250 -17.61 3.92 14.51
N ASP A 251 -18.71 3.23 14.20
CA ASP A 251 -19.39 3.18 12.91
C ASP A 251 -18.56 2.63 11.71
N TYR A 252 -17.31 2.23 11.94
CA TYR A 252 -16.43 1.52 11.01
C TYR A 252 -16.39 0.02 11.32
N ARG A 253 -17.57 -0.62 11.23
CA ARG A 253 -17.75 -2.08 11.33
C ARG A 253 -17.76 -2.74 9.95
N GLY A 254 -17.57 -4.06 9.94
CA GLY A 254 -17.64 -4.87 8.72
C GLY A 254 -16.26 -5.06 8.07
N LEU A 255 -16.15 -6.11 7.25
CA LEU A 255 -14.87 -6.56 6.70
C LEU A 255 -14.25 -5.50 5.78
N TYR A 256 -15.07 -4.92 4.89
CA TYR A 256 -14.63 -3.89 3.94
C TYR A 256 -13.97 -2.72 4.66
N LYS A 257 -14.62 -2.16 5.69
CA LYS A 257 -14.11 -0.97 6.40
C LYS A 257 -12.84 -1.25 7.19
N GLU A 258 -12.74 -2.42 7.82
CA GLU A 258 -11.55 -2.80 8.58
C GLU A 258 -10.35 -3.15 7.69
N LEU A 259 -10.58 -3.77 6.52
CA LEU A 259 -9.53 -3.95 5.51
C LEU A 259 -9.14 -2.62 4.83
N LEU A 260 -10.09 -1.69 4.64
CA LEU A 260 -9.82 -0.34 4.15
C LEU A 260 -8.87 0.42 5.09
N LEU A 261 -9.13 0.34 6.40
CA LEU A 261 -8.24 0.86 7.44
C LEU A 261 -6.85 0.18 7.41
N THR A 262 -6.78 -1.14 7.25
CA THR A 262 -5.52 -1.88 7.11
C THR A 262 -4.70 -1.38 5.92
N ALA A 263 -5.33 -1.25 4.76
CA ALA A 263 -4.70 -0.77 3.55
C ALA A 263 -4.25 0.70 3.65
N THR A 264 -5.02 1.56 4.32
CA THR A 264 -4.63 2.96 4.62
C THR A 264 -3.35 3.00 5.46
N GLN A 265 -3.24 2.17 6.51
CA GLN A 265 -2.05 2.17 7.36
C GLN A 265 -0.82 1.58 6.64
N LEU A 266 -0.98 0.53 5.83
CA LEU A 266 0.08 0.00 4.97
C LEU A 266 0.58 1.08 3.99
N GLY A 267 -0.34 1.74 3.28
CA GLY A 267 -0.02 2.81 2.34
C GLY A 267 0.66 4.02 3.00
N MET A 268 0.16 4.46 4.16
CA MET A 268 0.79 5.55 4.93
C MET A 268 2.24 5.23 5.31
N GLY A 269 2.54 3.99 5.70
CA GLY A 269 3.91 3.56 5.94
C GLY A 269 4.75 3.48 4.66
N TYR A 270 4.20 2.89 3.59
CA TYR A 270 4.89 2.68 2.31
C TYR A 270 5.30 4.01 1.65
N TYR A 271 4.33 4.89 1.34
CA TYR A 271 4.60 6.14 0.63
C TYR A 271 5.20 7.22 1.53
N GLY A 272 4.94 7.15 2.85
CA GLY A 272 5.66 7.93 3.85
C GLY A 272 7.15 7.62 3.86
N TRP A 273 7.53 6.34 3.74
CA TRP A 273 8.92 5.91 3.62
C TRP A 273 9.54 6.26 2.27
N ARG A 274 8.83 5.99 1.17
CA ARG A 274 9.28 6.24 -0.21
C ARG A 274 9.71 7.69 -0.40
N SER A 275 8.88 8.64 0.08
CA SER A 275 9.14 10.09 0.07
C SER A 275 10.18 10.59 1.09
N GLY A 276 10.62 9.74 2.03
CA GLY A 276 11.48 10.10 3.16
C GLY A 276 10.81 10.99 4.22
N MET A 277 9.48 11.18 4.16
CA MET A 277 8.75 12.01 5.13
C MET A 277 8.51 11.28 6.46
N LEU A 278 8.33 9.96 6.42
CA LEU A 278 8.22 9.10 7.60
C LEU A 278 9.62 8.61 8.00
N THR A 279 10.06 8.97 9.21
CA THR A 279 11.36 8.51 9.75
C THR A 279 11.30 8.02 11.20
N MET A 280 10.11 8.05 11.81
CA MET A 280 9.84 7.63 13.19
C MET A 280 8.60 6.75 13.23
N LEU A 281 8.61 5.70 14.05
CA LEU A 281 7.43 4.98 14.50
C LEU A 281 6.93 5.58 15.82
N THR A 282 5.61 5.59 16.01
CA THR A 282 4.95 5.91 17.29
C THR A 282 4.03 4.75 17.68
N PHE A 283 4.05 4.38 18.95
CA PHE A 283 3.30 3.27 19.54
C PHE A 283 2.14 3.78 20.43
N PRO A 284 1.14 2.94 20.79
CA PRO A 284 -0.10 3.39 21.46
C PRO A 284 0.09 3.90 22.91
N ASP A 285 1.30 3.78 23.46
CA ASP A 285 1.70 4.32 24.76
C ASP A 285 2.45 5.66 24.68
N GLY A 286 2.58 6.23 23.47
CA GLY A 286 3.34 7.45 23.20
C GLY A 286 4.86 7.24 23.13
N SER A 287 5.36 6.01 23.24
CA SER A 287 6.76 5.72 22.91
C SER A 287 7.01 5.81 21.40
N ALA A 288 8.26 6.03 21.02
CA ALA A 288 8.66 6.20 19.62
C ALA A 288 10.04 5.62 19.34
N ALA A 289 10.25 5.15 18.12
CA ALA A 289 11.51 4.58 17.65
C ALA A 289 11.93 5.19 16.31
N ARG A 290 13.24 5.40 16.10
CA ARG A 290 13.80 5.78 14.80
C ARG A 290 13.68 4.60 13.85
N LEU A 291 13.14 4.82 12.65
CA LEU A 291 13.17 3.81 11.58
C LEU A 291 14.62 3.64 11.09
N SER A 292 15.04 2.39 10.89
CA SER A 292 16.36 2.13 10.31
C SER A 292 16.41 2.62 8.85
N PRO A 293 17.36 3.51 8.50
CA PRO A 293 17.35 4.23 7.23
C PRO A 293 17.53 3.34 6.00
N GLY A 294 18.04 2.12 6.19
CA GLY A 294 18.30 1.15 5.13
C GLY A 294 17.13 0.26 4.72
N LEU A 295 15.98 0.32 5.41
CA LEU A 295 14.82 -0.54 5.14
C LEU A 295 14.15 -0.24 3.77
N ASN A 296 13.42 -1.23 3.24
CA ASN A 296 12.52 -1.07 2.09
C ASN A 296 11.11 -0.63 2.52
N ALA A 297 10.31 -0.11 1.57
CA ALA A 297 9.01 0.48 1.85
C ALA A 297 7.96 -0.56 2.32
N GLY A 298 7.99 -1.78 1.79
CA GLY A 298 7.13 -2.89 2.24
C GLY A 298 7.37 -3.29 3.70
N SER A 299 8.64 -3.27 4.15
CA SER A 299 8.96 -3.52 5.55
C SER A 299 8.44 -2.41 6.46
N VAL A 300 8.61 -1.14 6.09
CA VAL A 300 8.15 0.01 6.89
C VAL A 300 6.62 0.10 6.91
N ALA A 301 5.93 -0.25 5.83
CA ALA A 301 4.48 -0.41 5.79
C ALA A 301 3.96 -1.37 6.87
N LEU A 302 4.60 -2.54 6.98
CA LEU A 302 4.25 -3.54 7.99
C LEU A 302 4.59 -3.08 9.42
N GLN A 303 5.75 -2.45 9.60
CA GLN A 303 6.16 -1.85 10.88
C GLN A 303 5.15 -0.83 11.39
N VAL A 304 4.66 0.07 10.52
CA VAL A 304 3.64 1.09 10.82
C VAL A 304 2.28 0.47 11.16
N LEU A 305 1.79 -0.46 10.33
CA LEU A 305 0.51 -1.14 10.56
C LEU A 305 0.46 -1.76 11.95
N PHE A 306 1.52 -2.47 12.35
CA PHE A 306 1.59 -3.11 13.66
C PHE A 306 1.81 -2.12 14.81
N SER A 307 2.44 -0.95 14.57
CA SER A 307 2.62 0.07 15.60
C SER A 307 1.29 0.71 16.05
N LYS A 308 0.20 0.53 15.30
CA LYS A 308 -1.15 0.98 15.68
C LYS A 308 -1.81 0.11 16.76
N PHE A 309 -1.29 -1.10 17.00
CA PHE A 309 -1.94 -2.09 17.87
C PHE A 309 -1.11 -2.53 19.07
N TYR A 310 0.21 -2.48 18.97
CA TYR A 310 1.13 -3.10 19.92
C TYR A 310 2.11 -2.09 20.49
N ARG A 311 2.46 -2.22 21.78
CA ARG A 311 3.55 -1.45 22.40
C ARG A 311 4.89 -1.96 21.86
N GLN A 312 5.93 -1.12 21.86
CA GLN A 312 7.22 -1.42 21.20
C GLN A 312 7.83 -2.80 21.51
N GLU A 313 7.70 -3.29 22.75
CA GLU A 313 8.19 -4.63 23.14
C GLU A 313 7.36 -5.77 22.53
N GLU A 314 6.03 -5.72 22.66
CA GLU A 314 5.10 -6.70 22.09
C GLU A 314 5.17 -6.68 20.54
N TRP A 315 5.25 -5.48 19.96
CA TRP A 315 5.46 -5.23 18.54
C TRP A 315 6.73 -5.91 18.01
N ARG A 316 7.83 -5.90 18.77
CA ARG A 316 9.09 -6.56 18.39
C ARG A 316 8.89 -8.07 18.31
N GLU A 317 8.29 -8.68 19.33
CA GLU A 317 8.04 -10.13 19.34
C GLU A 317 7.05 -10.54 18.22
N THR A 318 6.04 -9.71 17.96
CA THR A 318 5.05 -9.96 16.90
C THR A 318 5.63 -9.89 15.49
N LEU A 319 6.65 -9.06 15.22
CA LEU A 319 7.25 -8.94 13.89
C LEU A 319 8.54 -9.75 13.69
N TYR A 320 9.33 -9.94 14.74
CA TYR A 320 10.67 -10.56 14.68
C TYR A 320 10.87 -11.74 15.64
N GLY A 321 9.90 -12.06 16.49
CA GLY A 321 9.96 -13.20 17.40
C GLY A 321 9.73 -14.55 16.70
N PRO A 322 9.85 -15.67 17.43
CA PRO A 322 9.69 -17.00 16.86
C PRO A 322 8.28 -17.27 16.33
N GLU A 323 7.24 -16.69 16.95
CA GLU A 323 5.83 -16.82 16.53
C GLU A 323 5.34 -15.57 15.77
N SER A 324 6.22 -14.99 14.95
CA SER A 324 6.01 -13.73 14.24
C SER A 324 5.02 -13.83 13.08
N PHE A 325 4.43 -12.67 12.74
CA PHE A 325 3.60 -12.50 11.55
C PHE A 325 4.31 -12.96 10.27
N THR A 326 5.59 -12.65 10.11
CA THR A 326 6.41 -13.04 8.95
C THR A 326 6.56 -14.55 8.82
N ARG A 327 6.73 -15.29 9.93
CA ARG A 327 6.71 -16.76 9.91
C ARG A 327 5.35 -17.30 9.49
N MET A 328 4.25 -16.81 10.06
CA MET A 328 2.89 -17.22 9.69
C MET A 328 2.59 -16.92 8.21
N TYR A 329 3.01 -15.75 7.73
CA TYR A 329 2.90 -15.33 6.34
C TYR A 329 3.65 -16.30 5.41
N GLN A 330 4.90 -16.64 5.73
CA GLN A 330 5.70 -17.60 4.97
C GLN A 330 5.11 -19.02 5.00
N GLN A 331 4.54 -19.45 6.12
CA GLN A 331 3.84 -20.75 6.22
C GLN A 331 2.57 -20.78 5.37
N THR A 332 1.86 -19.66 5.25
CA THR A 332 0.57 -19.56 4.53
C THR A 332 0.73 -19.37 3.02
N PHE A 333 1.73 -18.58 2.60
CA PHE A 333 1.91 -18.16 1.20
C PHE A 333 3.21 -18.64 0.55
N ASN A 334 4.05 -19.39 1.27
CA ASN A 334 5.47 -19.66 0.94
C ASN A 334 6.35 -18.39 1.08
N ASP A 335 7.64 -18.55 0.82
CA ASP A 335 8.67 -17.49 0.91
C ASP A 335 8.31 -16.25 0.04
N PRO A 336 8.16 -15.05 0.64
CA PRO A 336 7.89 -13.82 -0.09
C PRO A 336 9.10 -13.30 -0.88
N TRP A 337 10.31 -13.41 -0.34
CA TRP A 337 11.53 -12.92 -0.98
C TRP A 337 11.82 -13.74 -2.25
N ALA A 338 11.64 -15.06 -2.19
CA ALA A 338 11.75 -15.95 -3.36
C ALA A 338 10.60 -15.81 -4.38
N ARG A 339 9.52 -15.08 -4.06
CA ARG A 339 8.55 -14.60 -5.07
C ARG A 339 8.99 -13.29 -5.68
N ALA A 340 9.37 -12.34 -4.83
CA ALA A 340 9.73 -10.99 -5.21
C ALA A 340 10.94 -10.91 -6.16
N THR A 341 11.85 -11.90 -6.16
CA THR A 341 12.93 -12.02 -7.18
C THR A 341 12.44 -12.15 -8.63
N ARG A 342 11.15 -12.39 -8.88
CA ARG A 342 10.54 -12.41 -10.23
C ARG A 342 9.84 -11.11 -10.62
N SER A 343 9.73 -10.15 -9.71
CA SER A 343 8.93 -8.93 -9.84
C SER A 343 9.65 -7.67 -9.38
N GLU A 344 10.82 -7.79 -8.74
CA GLU A 344 11.62 -6.67 -8.25
C GLU A 344 12.98 -6.54 -8.96
N PRO A 345 13.51 -5.31 -9.13
CA PRO A 345 13.00 -4.04 -8.61
C PRO A 345 11.68 -3.60 -9.25
N LEU A 346 10.73 -3.10 -8.44
CA LEU A 346 9.42 -2.66 -8.97
C LEU A 346 9.58 -1.56 -10.03
N PHE A 347 10.58 -0.70 -9.92
CA PHE A 347 10.95 0.27 -10.95
C PHE A 347 12.27 -0.16 -11.61
N PRO A 348 12.30 -0.44 -12.93
CA PRO A 348 13.54 -0.71 -13.64
C PRO A 348 14.39 0.57 -13.78
N MET A 349 15.67 0.40 -14.10
CA MET A 349 16.66 1.48 -14.17
C MET A 349 16.34 2.53 -15.25
N ASP A 350 15.66 2.11 -16.31
CA ASP A 350 15.26 2.90 -17.48
C ASP A 350 13.76 3.28 -17.46
N LEU A 351 13.12 3.25 -16.28
CA LEU A 351 11.72 3.62 -16.13
C LEU A 351 11.44 5.05 -16.60
N ALA A 352 10.70 5.18 -17.70
CA ALA A 352 10.18 6.44 -18.22
C ALA A 352 8.66 6.36 -18.39
N GLN A 353 7.97 7.49 -18.24
CA GLN A 353 6.56 7.60 -18.61
C GLN A 353 6.40 7.51 -20.14
N PRO A 354 5.41 6.77 -20.68
CA PRO A 354 5.05 6.87 -22.08
C PRO A 354 4.59 8.30 -22.44
N PRO A 355 4.53 8.65 -23.74
CA PRO A 355 3.83 9.85 -24.18
C PRO A 355 2.36 9.78 -23.75
N LEU A 356 1.92 10.76 -22.95
CA LEU A 356 0.53 10.89 -22.50
C LEU A 356 -0.03 12.24 -22.95
N GLU A 357 -1.32 12.25 -23.28
CA GLU A 357 -2.06 13.43 -23.70
C GLU A 357 -3.02 13.91 -22.59
N LEU A 358 -3.34 15.21 -22.55
CA LEU A 358 -4.40 15.74 -21.68
C LEU A 358 -5.72 14.98 -21.94
N PRO A 359 -6.53 14.66 -20.91
CA PRO A 359 -7.64 13.70 -20.99
C PRO A 359 -8.91 14.28 -21.63
N PHE A 360 -8.75 15.10 -22.66
CA PHE A 360 -9.81 15.79 -23.39
C PHE A 360 -9.39 16.13 -24.82
N ALA A 361 -10.38 16.36 -25.69
CA ALA A 361 -10.17 16.50 -27.13
C ALA A 361 -9.38 17.77 -27.51
N PRO A 362 -8.58 17.74 -28.60
CA PRO A 362 -7.83 18.90 -29.07
C PRO A 362 -8.72 20.11 -29.36
N GLY A 363 -8.31 21.29 -28.87
CA GLY A 363 -9.05 22.53 -29.01
C GLY A 363 -10.16 22.80 -27.97
N GLU A 364 -10.49 21.83 -27.12
CA GLU A 364 -11.38 22.08 -25.98
C GLU A 364 -10.69 22.92 -24.89
N ARG A 365 -11.50 23.63 -24.09
CA ARG A 365 -11.04 24.42 -22.94
C ARG A 365 -11.39 23.71 -21.65
N TRP A 366 -10.39 23.35 -20.86
CA TRP A 366 -10.54 22.72 -19.55
C TRP A 366 -9.73 23.47 -18.50
N SER A 367 -10.22 23.52 -17.26
CA SER A 367 -9.54 24.12 -16.12
C SER A 367 -8.77 23.04 -15.35
N PHE A 368 -7.50 23.31 -15.04
CA PHE A 368 -6.72 22.58 -14.05
C PHE A 368 -7.24 22.94 -12.65
N THR A 369 -8.18 22.15 -12.13
CA THR A 369 -8.88 22.46 -10.88
C THR A 369 -8.10 22.04 -9.64
N GLY A 370 -7.20 21.08 -9.76
CA GLY A 370 -6.43 20.54 -8.64
C GLY A 370 -5.07 20.02 -9.07
N GLY A 371 -4.01 20.59 -8.49
CA GLY A 371 -2.64 20.09 -8.64
C GLY A 371 -2.35 18.86 -7.78
N PRO A 372 -1.07 18.43 -7.70
CA PRO A 372 -0.66 17.19 -7.08
C PRO A 372 -1.29 16.92 -5.71
N HIS A 373 -2.18 15.93 -5.68
CA HIS A 373 -2.85 15.43 -4.49
C HIS A 373 -2.89 13.90 -4.54
N LEU A 374 -3.49 13.28 -3.51
CA LEU A 374 -3.45 11.84 -3.29
C LEU A 374 -3.92 11.08 -4.54
N SER A 375 -3.05 10.26 -5.14
CA SER A 375 -3.30 9.48 -6.37
C SER A 375 -4.59 8.69 -6.25
N TRP A 376 -4.76 8.12 -5.06
CA TRP A 376 -5.83 7.25 -4.69
C TRP A 376 -6.25 7.46 -3.23
N ASN A 377 -5.65 6.80 -2.22
CA ASN A 377 -5.89 6.94 -0.75
C ASN A 377 -5.13 8.05 -0.01
N SER A 378 -5.65 8.48 1.14
CA SER A 378 -4.86 8.72 2.35
C SER A 378 -3.99 7.48 2.58
N GLY A 379 -2.68 7.61 2.30
CA GLY A 379 -1.78 6.48 2.16
C GLY A 379 -1.43 6.10 0.71
N SER A 380 -1.69 6.96 -0.27
CA SER A 380 -1.08 6.90 -1.61
C SER A 380 -0.10 8.08 -1.81
N ALA A 381 0.70 8.02 -2.87
CA ALA A 381 1.52 9.15 -3.31
C ALA A 381 0.66 10.38 -3.69
N ARG A 382 1.29 11.55 -3.91
CA ARG A 382 0.62 12.73 -4.49
C ARG A 382 0.60 12.66 -6.02
N GLY A 383 -0.06 11.66 -6.60
CA GLY A 383 -0.05 11.37 -8.05
C GLY A 383 -1.30 11.74 -8.84
N ALA A 384 -2.28 12.42 -8.24
CA ALA A 384 -3.51 12.83 -8.93
C ALA A 384 -3.52 14.30 -9.36
N LEU A 385 -4.26 14.56 -10.44
CA LEU A 385 -4.52 15.86 -11.07
C LEU A 385 -6.02 15.96 -11.41
N ASP A 386 -6.64 17.12 -11.18
CA ASP A 386 -8.05 17.36 -11.51
C ASP A 386 -8.20 18.29 -12.71
N PHE A 387 -9.05 17.90 -13.67
CA PHE A 387 -9.42 18.71 -14.82
C PHE A 387 -10.95 18.85 -14.92
N SER A 388 -11.44 20.08 -15.14
CA SER A 388 -12.88 20.39 -15.23
C SER A 388 -13.23 21.12 -16.53
N PRO A 389 -14.28 20.72 -17.27
CA PRO A 389 -14.59 21.31 -18.58
C PRO A 389 -15.13 22.74 -18.47
N VAL A 390 -14.70 23.66 -19.35
CA VAL A 390 -15.16 25.06 -19.37
C VAL A 390 -16.41 25.21 -20.26
N THR A 391 -17.45 24.44 -19.94
CA THR A 391 -18.74 24.40 -20.66
C THR A 391 -19.70 25.52 -20.25
N GLY A 392 -19.56 26.06 -19.04
CA GLY A 392 -20.52 26.99 -18.45
C GLY A 392 -21.79 26.32 -17.89
N GLU A 393 -21.78 25.00 -17.76
CA GLU A 393 -22.80 24.23 -17.04
C GLU A 393 -22.79 24.60 -15.54
N ALA A 394 -23.90 24.37 -14.83
CA ALA A 394 -23.95 24.63 -13.39
C ALA A 394 -23.13 23.58 -12.61
N ILE A 395 -22.59 23.99 -11.46
CA ILE A 395 -21.82 23.11 -10.56
C ILE A 395 -22.63 21.85 -10.27
N CYS A 396 -22.00 20.68 -10.37
CA CYS A 396 -22.60 19.38 -10.06
C CYS A 396 -23.76 18.95 -10.96
N LEU A 397 -23.82 19.43 -12.21
CA LEU A 397 -24.58 18.75 -13.26
C LEU A 397 -23.69 17.77 -14.04
N PRO A 398 -24.25 16.67 -14.59
CA PRO A 398 -23.56 15.83 -15.57
C PRO A 398 -23.12 16.68 -16.76
N SER A 399 -21.84 16.63 -17.13
CA SER A 399 -21.33 17.45 -18.22
C SER A 399 -21.56 16.82 -19.59
N SER A 400 -21.85 17.64 -20.59
CA SER A 400 -21.86 17.24 -22.00
C SER A 400 -20.47 17.04 -22.61
N ALA A 401 -19.40 17.49 -21.94
CA ALA A 401 -18.02 17.28 -22.35
C ALA A 401 -17.56 15.82 -22.14
N TRP A 402 -16.59 15.37 -22.94
CA TRP A 402 -16.07 14.01 -22.88
C TRP A 402 -14.67 13.96 -22.28
N VAL A 403 -14.46 13.03 -21.36
CA VAL A 403 -13.12 12.57 -20.99
C VAL A 403 -12.63 11.60 -22.04
N THR A 404 -11.40 11.79 -22.51
CA THR A 404 -10.76 10.95 -23.53
C THR A 404 -9.52 10.23 -23.01
N ALA A 405 -9.13 9.16 -23.70
CA ALA A 405 -7.95 8.38 -23.40
C ALA A 405 -6.66 9.17 -23.67
N SER A 406 -5.85 9.36 -22.63
CA SER A 406 -4.51 9.95 -22.71
C SER A 406 -3.47 9.08 -23.41
N ALA A 407 -3.76 7.78 -23.58
CA ALA A 407 -2.87 6.76 -24.16
C ALA A 407 -3.67 5.56 -24.68
N PRO A 408 -3.15 4.78 -25.64
CA PRO A 408 -3.80 3.56 -26.10
C PRO A 408 -3.65 2.43 -25.06
N GLY A 409 -4.63 1.53 -24.99
CA GLY A 409 -4.60 0.41 -24.03
C GLY A 409 -5.89 -0.42 -24.00
N ILE A 410 -6.03 -1.26 -22.96
CA ILE A 410 -7.24 -2.02 -22.65
C ILE A 410 -7.93 -1.41 -21.42
N VAL A 411 -9.25 -1.24 -21.45
CA VAL A 411 -10.04 -0.89 -20.26
C VAL A 411 -10.09 -2.10 -19.32
N ALA A 412 -9.16 -2.18 -18.38
CA ALA A 412 -9.02 -3.30 -17.47
C ALA A 412 -9.92 -3.20 -16.22
N ARG A 413 -10.51 -2.03 -15.95
CA ARG A 413 -11.73 -1.90 -15.12
C ARG A 413 -12.62 -0.76 -15.60
N SER A 414 -13.93 -1.01 -15.52
CA SER A 414 -14.98 -0.02 -15.68
C SER A 414 -16.12 -0.32 -14.71
N SER A 415 -16.11 0.30 -13.53
CA SER A 415 -17.14 0.15 -12.49
C SER A 415 -16.99 1.25 -11.44
N HIS A 416 -18.04 1.53 -10.66
CA HIS A 416 -18.00 2.47 -9.54
C HIS A 416 -17.36 3.82 -9.89
N GLU A 417 -17.78 4.40 -11.01
CA GLU A 417 -17.31 5.71 -11.51
C GLU A 417 -15.83 5.78 -11.92
N VAL A 418 -15.15 4.64 -12.01
CA VAL A 418 -13.76 4.51 -12.44
C VAL A 418 -13.67 3.89 -13.83
N VAL A 419 -12.82 4.46 -14.68
CA VAL A 419 -12.18 3.79 -15.81
C VAL A 419 -10.71 3.59 -15.49
N ALA A 420 -10.18 2.43 -15.84
CA ALA A 420 -8.77 2.08 -15.73
C ALA A 420 -8.24 1.58 -17.07
N ILE A 421 -7.22 2.23 -17.62
CA ILE A 421 -6.59 1.84 -18.89
C ILE A 421 -5.23 1.20 -18.62
N ASP A 422 -5.09 -0.01 -19.15
CA ASP A 422 -3.95 -0.92 -19.14
C ASP A 422 -3.12 -0.79 -20.42
N LEU A 423 -1.88 -0.26 -20.31
CA LEU A 423 -1.08 0.14 -21.49
C LEU A 423 -0.19 -1.00 -22.03
N ASP A 424 0.22 -1.96 -21.18
CA ASP A 424 0.77 -3.26 -21.61
C ASP A 424 -0.31 -4.10 -22.32
N GLY A 425 -1.58 -3.96 -21.90
CA GLY A 425 -2.76 -4.25 -22.71
C GLY A 425 -3.27 -5.69 -22.61
N ASP A 426 -3.13 -6.28 -21.43
CA ASP A 426 -3.30 -7.69 -21.10
C ASP A 426 -4.36 -7.97 -20.00
N GLY A 427 -5.03 -6.93 -19.45
CA GLY A 427 -6.41 -7.01 -18.91
C GLY A 427 -6.65 -6.89 -17.38
N TYR A 428 -5.78 -6.21 -16.64
CA TYR A 428 -5.68 -6.11 -15.16
C TYR A 428 -4.78 -4.84 -14.95
N GLU A 429 -4.81 -4.01 -13.88
CA GLU A 429 -4.46 -2.55 -14.09
C GLU A 429 -3.13 -1.94 -13.47
N GLY A 430 -1.94 -2.15 -14.09
CA GLY A 430 -0.60 -1.50 -13.89
C GLY A 430 0.34 -2.02 -12.77
N THR A 431 1.49 -2.71 -12.95
CA THR A 431 2.45 -2.91 -14.08
C THR A 431 2.49 -1.85 -15.13
N GLY A 432 2.66 -2.22 -16.39
CA GLY A 432 3.56 -1.60 -17.34
C GLY A 432 3.38 -0.11 -17.33
N TRP A 433 2.21 0.39 -17.68
CA TRP A 433 1.76 1.68 -17.16
C TRP A 433 0.25 1.69 -17.10
N VAL A 434 -0.32 2.32 -16.07
CA VAL A 434 -1.79 2.45 -15.98
C VAL A 434 -2.27 3.79 -15.56
N LEU A 435 -3.39 4.17 -16.16
CA LEU A 435 -4.08 5.43 -15.99
C LEU A 435 -5.45 5.19 -15.36
N LEU A 436 -5.67 5.85 -14.23
CA LEU A 436 -6.92 5.93 -13.48
C LEU A 436 -7.66 7.20 -13.92
N TYR A 437 -8.92 7.05 -14.28
CA TYR A 437 -9.87 8.15 -14.48
C TYR A 437 -11.05 7.92 -13.53
N LEU A 438 -11.32 8.89 -12.66
CA LEU A 438 -12.37 8.82 -11.62
C LEU A 438 -13.41 9.94 -11.83
N HIS A 439 -14.61 9.75 -11.27
CA HIS A 439 -15.82 10.55 -11.48
C HIS A 439 -16.43 10.43 -12.89
N LEU A 440 -16.43 9.20 -13.44
CA LEU A 440 -17.07 8.82 -14.69
C LEU A 440 -18.32 7.93 -14.45
N PRO A 441 -19.49 8.48 -14.07
CA PRO A 441 -20.69 7.70 -13.79
C PRO A 441 -21.28 7.01 -15.04
N GLU A 442 -22.38 6.30 -14.84
CA GLU A 442 -23.23 5.80 -15.93
C GLU A 442 -24.35 6.83 -16.20
N PRO A 443 -24.83 6.99 -17.46
CA PRO A 443 -24.55 6.17 -18.64
C PRO A 443 -23.22 6.50 -19.34
N ASP A 444 -22.94 5.79 -20.44
CA ASP A 444 -21.91 6.08 -21.43
C ASP A 444 -20.43 6.01 -21.00
N ARG A 445 -20.13 5.56 -19.76
CA ARG A 445 -18.77 5.09 -19.41
C ARG A 445 -18.37 3.88 -20.27
N VAL A 446 -17.15 3.89 -20.80
CA VAL A 446 -16.59 2.84 -21.67
C VAL A 446 -16.62 1.44 -21.00
N PRO A 447 -17.00 0.35 -21.69
CA PRO A 447 -17.07 -0.99 -21.09
C PRO A 447 -15.71 -1.61 -20.73
N LEU A 448 -15.70 -2.49 -19.71
CA LEU A 448 -14.60 -3.41 -19.41
C LEU A 448 -14.19 -4.24 -20.64
N GLY A 449 -12.88 -4.42 -20.83
CA GLY A 449 -12.29 -5.19 -21.94
C GLY A 449 -12.22 -4.44 -23.28
N THR A 450 -12.70 -3.19 -23.34
CA THR A 450 -12.61 -2.36 -24.56
C THR A 450 -11.16 -1.99 -24.84
N ARG A 451 -10.67 -2.18 -26.07
CA ARG A 451 -9.43 -1.52 -26.53
C ARG A 451 -9.76 -0.09 -26.92
N VAL A 452 -8.95 0.85 -26.45
CA VAL A 452 -9.03 2.28 -26.73
C VAL A 452 -7.72 2.78 -27.31
N GLU A 453 -7.79 3.73 -28.23
CA GLU A 453 -6.67 4.50 -28.75
C GLU A 453 -6.65 5.91 -28.11
N VAL A 454 -5.63 6.72 -28.38
CA VAL A 454 -5.61 8.14 -27.96
C VAL A 454 -6.85 8.86 -28.50
N ASP A 455 -7.44 9.72 -27.68
CA ASP A 455 -8.67 10.48 -27.95
C ASP A 455 -9.98 9.67 -28.02
N ASP A 456 -9.96 8.35 -27.80
CA ASP A 456 -11.20 7.58 -27.60
C ASP A 456 -11.93 7.98 -26.32
N ARG A 457 -13.26 7.93 -26.38
CA ARG A 457 -14.18 8.40 -25.33
C ARG A 457 -14.28 7.41 -24.17
N LEU A 458 -14.02 7.89 -22.95
CA LEU A 458 -14.07 7.09 -21.73
C LEU A 458 -15.37 7.27 -20.93
N GLY A 459 -15.99 8.44 -21.03
CA GLY A 459 -17.23 8.79 -20.33
C GLY A 459 -17.35 10.30 -20.13
N HIS A 460 -18.35 10.70 -19.35
CA HIS A 460 -18.60 12.09 -18.96
C HIS A 460 -18.06 12.38 -17.55
N PRO A 461 -17.39 13.52 -17.31
CA PRO A 461 -16.95 13.92 -15.97
C PRO A 461 -18.15 14.31 -15.10
N SER A 462 -18.02 14.13 -13.79
CA SER A 462 -19.13 14.33 -12.84
C SER A 462 -18.67 14.88 -11.48
N CYS A 463 -19.62 15.10 -10.59
CA CYS A 463 -19.41 15.25 -9.16
C CYS A 463 -20.16 14.18 -8.33
N GLU A 464 -20.83 13.24 -9.02
CA GLU A 464 -21.50 12.11 -8.37
C GLU A 464 -20.48 11.22 -7.63
N ARG A 465 -20.98 10.63 -6.53
CA ARG A 465 -20.30 9.90 -5.43
C ARG A 465 -18.90 10.43 -5.05
N GLY A 466 -18.17 9.65 -4.26
CA GLY A 466 -16.91 10.08 -3.62
C GLY A 466 -17.05 11.38 -2.81
N LYS A 467 -16.03 12.25 -2.87
CA LYS A 467 -16.06 13.61 -2.36
C LYS A 467 -15.60 14.62 -3.41
N SER A 468 -16.51 14.98 -4.31
CA SER A 468 -16.30 16.03 -5.30
C SER A 468 -16.87 17.38 -4.86
N THR A 469 -16.21 18.48 -5.26
CA THR A 469 -16.69 19.87 -5.08
C THR A 469 -17.34 20.46 -6.34
N GLY A 470 -17.28 19.74 -7.46
CA GLY A 470 -17.77 20.18 -8.76
C GLY A 470 -17.35 19.24 -9.88
N THR A 471 -17.97 19.37 -11.04
CA THR A 471 -17.82 18.43 -12.16
C THR A 471 -16.38 18.41 -12.71
N HIS A 472 -15.66 17.28 -12.55
CA HIS A 472 -14.27 17.13 -12.98
C HIS A 472 -13.95 15.67 -13.33
N VAL A 473 -12.76 15.45 -13.90
CA VAL A 473 -12.08 14.15 -13.92
C VAL A 473 -10.85 14.22 -13.02
N HIS A 474 -10.72 13.24 -12.13
CA HIS A 474 -9.51 12.96 -11.35
C HIS A 474 -8.68 11.96 -12.17
N LEU A 475 -7.46 12.36 -12.57
CA LEU A 475 -6.52 11.56 -13.35
C LEU A 475 -5.29 11.22 -12.51
N ALA A 476 -4.97 9.93 -12.38
CA ALA A 476 -3.77 9.44 -11.68
C ALA A 476 -3.13 8.25 -12.42
N ARG A 477 -1.92 7.84 -12.02
CA ARG A 477 -1.16 6.76 -12.69
C ARG A 477 -0.39 5.83 -11.74
N LYS A 478 -0.11 4.61 -12.22
CA LYS A 478 0.75 3.60 -11.57
C LYS A 478 1.81 3.02 -12.50
N TYR A 479 2.86 2.48 -11.90
CA TYR A 479 3.80 1.51 -12.49
C TYR A 479 4.02 0.34 -11.50
N ASN A 480 4.00 -0.92 -11.96
CA ASN A 480 4.20 -2.14 -11.14
C ASN A 480 3.41 -2.20 -9.82
N GLY A 481 2.19 -1.64 -9.83
CA GLY A 481 1.29 -1.58 -8.68
C GLY A 481 1.48 -0.35 -7.80
N GLU A 482 2.56 0.40 -7.99
CA GLU A 482 2.90 1.54 -7.15
C GLU A 482 2.33 2.85 -7.70
N TRP A 483 1.79 3.66 -6.79
CA TRP A 483 1.32 5.01 -7.09
C TRP A 483 2.50 5.93 -7.38
N ILE A 484 2.59 6.40 -8.62
CA ILE A 484 3.64 7.34 -9.01
C ILE A 484 3.21 8.74 -8.57
N PRO A 485 4.04 9.51 -7.84
CA PRO A 485 3.81 10.93 -7.61
C PRO A 485 3.58 11.70 -8.92
N ALA A 486 2.96 12.87 -8.87
CA ALA A 486 2.77 13.69 -10.05
C ALA A 486 3.97 14.63 -10.30
N ASP A 487 4.82 14.82 -9.29
CA ASP A 487 6.03 15.64 -9.28
C ASP A 487 7.30 14.83 -8.95
N GLY A 488 8.46 15.48 -9.06
CA GLY A 488 9.74 14.91 -8.64
C GLY A 488 10.40 14.04 -9.72
N PRO A 489 10.99 12.87 -9.38
CA PRO A 489 11.97 12.15 -10.21
C PRO A 489 11.40 11.52 -11.49
N LEU A 490 10.08 11.40 -11.55
CA LEU A 490 9.30 10.95 -12.69
C LEU A 490 8.07 11.85 -12.71
N PRO A 491 8.11 13.08 -13.25
CA PRO A 491 6.96 13.97 -13.22
C PRO A 491 5.83 13.42 -14.11
N PHE A 492 4.62 13.92 -13.91
CA PHE A 492 3.48 13.63 -14.78
C PHE A 492 3.55 14.60 -15.96
N VAL A 493 3.70 14.05 -17.18
CA VAL A 493 3.81 14.85 -18.40
C VAL A 493 2.60 14.57 -19.31
N LEU A 494 1.82 15.60 -19.62
CA LEU A 494 0.57 15.52 -20.41
C LEU A 494 0.60 16.55 -21.55
N SER A 495 0.58 16.12 -22.81
CA SER A 495 0.65 17.02 -23.99
C SER A 495 1.85 17.99 -23.96
N GLY A 496 2.98 17.53 -23.41
CA GLY A 496 4.18 18.33 -23.21
C GLY A 496 4.13 19.32 -22.04
N TRP A 497 3.08 19.31 -21.23
CA TRP A 497 3.02 20.00 -19.94
C TRP A 497 3.59 19.11 -18.83
N GLU A 498 4.60 19.59 -18.13
CA GLU A 498 5.16 18.96 -16.93
C GLU A 498 4.50 19.50 -15.66
N VAL A 499 4.33 18.66 -14.64
CA VAL A 499 3.70 19.01 -13.37
C VAL A 499 4.73 19.42 -12.30
N GLU A 500 4.56 20.62 -11.75
CA GLU A 500 5.24 21.08 -10.53
C GLU A 500 4.26 21.05 -9.34
N ALA A 501 4.62 20.39 -8.23
CA ALA A 501 3.81 20.34 -7.03
C ALA A 501 3.98 21.57 -6.13
N GLY A 502 2.86 22.15 -5.70
CA GLY A 502 2.84 23.17 -4.66
C GLY A 502 3.02 22.58 -3.26
N ASN A 503 3.35 23.46 -2.30
CA ASN A 503 3.57 23.20 -0.87
C ASN A 503 2.38 22.56 -0.11
N LYS A 504 1.26 22.29 -0.77
CA LYS A 504 0.03 21.68 -0.22
C LYS A 504 -0.64 20.82 -1.29
N SER A 505 -1.38 19.79 -0.90
CA SER A 505 -2.26 19.05 -1.81
C SER A 505 -3.20 20.00 -2.57
N TYR A 506 -3.52 19.66 -3.82
CA TYR A 506 -4.30 20.46 -4.77
C TYR A 506 -3.63 21.76 -5.25
N ALA A 507 -2.50 22.18 -4.67
CA ALA A 507 -1.67 23.26 -5.21
C ALA A 507 -0.58 22.70 -6.15
N GLY A 508 -0.33 23.41 -7.24
CA GLY A 508 0.70 23.08 -8.23
C GLY A 508 0.49 23.86 -9.53
N SER A 509 1.39 23.67 -10.49
CA SER A 509 1.30 24.25 -11.83
C SER A 509 1.61 23.20 -12.90
N LEU A 510 1.07 23.41 -14.09
CA LEU A 510 1.57 22.82 -15.33
C LEU A 510 2.55 23.81 -15.98
N ILE A 511 3.66 23.31 -16.51
CA ILE A 511 4.72 24.10 -17.15
C ILE A 511 5.01 23.53 -18.55
N ARG A 512 5.03 24.38 -19.58
CA ARG A 512 5.34 24.01 -20.97
C ARG A 512 6.16 25.12 -21.64
N GLY A 513 7.48 25.06 -21.45
CA GLY A 513 8.38 26.18 -21.77
C GLY A 513 8.04 27.41 -20.92
N ASP A 514 7.92 28.58 -21.54
CA ASP A 514 7.52 29.82 -20.85
C ASP A 514 6.03 29.85 -20.43
N GLN A 515 5.24 28.82 -20.77
CA GLN A 515 3.82 28.74 -20.39
C GLN A 515 3.66 28.11 -18.99
N ILE A 516 2.93 28.78 -18.11
CA ILE A 516 2.58 28.28 -16.77
C ILE A 516 1.06 28.36 -16.59
N VAL A 517 0.44 27.27 -16.11
CA VAL A 517 -0.97 27.20 -15.73
C VAL A 517 -1.06 26.71 -14.29
N THR A 518 -1.54 27.55 -13.37
CA THR A 518 -1.60 27.22 -11.94
C THR A 518 -2.97 26.67 -11.56
N ALA A 519 -2.99 25.60 -10.76
CA ALA A 519 -4.21 24.94 -10.33
C ALA A 519 -5.16 25.90 -9.58
N ASN A 520 -6.46 25.86 -9.92
CA ASN A 520 -7.46 26.67 -9.24
C ASN A 520 -8.84 25.95 -9.19
N PRO A 521 -9.35 25.55 -8.02
CA PRO A 521 -10.62 24.83 -7.91
C PRO A 521 -11.86 25.69 -8.23
N GLY A 522 -11.68 27.01 -8.43
CA GLY A 522 -12.72 27.92 -8.90
C GLY A 522 -12.68 28.20 -10.42
N GLY A 523 -11.81 27.53 -11.19
CA GLY A 523 -11.77 27.66 -12.65
C GLY A 523 -11.38 29.06 -13.16
N SER A 524 -10.41 29.71 -12.52
CA SER A 524 -9.92 31.04 -12.95
C SER A 524 -9.27 30.97 -14.35
N GLN A 525 -9.25 32.07 -15.10
CA GLN A 525 -8.64 32.06 -16.45
C GLN A 525 -7.16 31.61 -16.46
N SER A 526 -6.45 31.77 -15.33
CA SER A 526 -5.07 31.31 -15.10
C SER A 526 -4.92 29.79 -14.92
N SER A 527 -6.02 29.04 -14.76
CA SER A 527 -6.04 27.59 -14.71
C SER A 527 -6.53 26.95 -16.02
N VAL A 528 -6.92 27.73 -17.03
CA VAL A 528 -7.50 27.20 -18.26
C VAL A 528 -6.42 26.77 -19.25
N ILE A 529 -6.51 25.52 -19.69
CA ILE A 529 -5.65 24.87 -20.68
C ILE A 529 -6.44 24.68 -21.98
N VAL A 530 -5.71 24.69 -23.09
CA VAL A 530 -6.06 24.03 -24.35
C VAL A 530 -4.85 23.16 -24.72
N ARG A 531 -5.10 21.94 -25.20
CA ARG A 531 -4.06 20.98 -25.61
C ARG A 531 -3.20 21.54 -26.74
#